data_AF-A0A0D8L1Y3-F1
#
_entry.id   AF-A0A0D8L1Y3-F1
#
_cell.length_a   1.000
_cell.length_b   1.000
_cell.length_c   1.000
_cell.angle_alpha   90.00
_cell.angle_beta   90.00
_cell.angle_gamma   90.00
#
_symmetry.space_group_name_H-M   'P 1'
#
loop_
_entity.id
_entity.type
_entity.pdbx_description
1 polymer ?
#
loop_
_entity_poly.entity_id
_entity_poly.type
_entity_poly.pdbx_seq_one_letter_code
_entity_poly.pdbx_strand_id
1 'polypeptide(L)'
;ALTAAGIKTALIDAADSITATSPVVIVNAEENIRFVTPSVICSDNLTCATLNVMQGGEMSGSIKHTGGTFSSNGVVIDDHDHGGVERGGSRTDGPR
;
A
#
# COMPACT_ATOMS: atom_id res chain seq x y z
N ALA A 1 7.86 -14.11 -31.10
CA ALA A 1 7.67 -13.87 -29.65
C ALA A 1 8.52 -14.89 -28.90
N LEU A 2 9.10 -14.50 -27.77
CA LEU A 2 9.72 -15.44 -26.84
C LEU A 2 8.61 -16.05 -25.97
N THR A 3 8.53 -17.38 -25.90
CA THR A 3 7.56 -18.10 -25.06
C THR A 3 8.28 -19.23 -24.33
N ALA A 4 8.09 -19.32 -23.02
CA ALA A 4 8.52 -20.46 -22.21
C ALA A 4 7.29 -21.11 -21.58
N ALA A 5 6.98 -22.36 -21.95
CA ALA A 5 5.80 -23.09 -21.52
C ALA A 5 6.18 -24.50 -21.04
N GLY A 6 5.45 -25.02 -20.04
CA GLY A 6 5.68 -26.38 -19.49
C GLY A 6 6.93 -26.52 -18.60
N ILE A 7 7.63 -25.42 -18.30
CA ILE A 7 8.80 -25.42 -17.43
C ILE A 7 8.40 -25.34 -15.95
N LYS A 8 9.18 -26.00 -15.08
CA LYS A 8 8.97 -25.95 -13.63
C LYS A 8 9.57 -24.69 -13.00
N THR A 9 10.71 -24.22 -13.51
CA THR A 9 11.47 -23.10 -12.97
C THR A 9 12.16 -22.31 -14.07
N ALA A 10 12.32 -21.00 -13.88
CA ALA A 10 13.19 -20.14 -14.68
C ALA A 10 14.05 -19.27 -13.75
N LEU A 11 15.32 -19.08 -14.10
CA LEU A 11 16.25 -18.17 -13.43
C LEU A 11 16.89 -17.28 -14.48
N ILE A 12 16.94 -15.97 -14.21
CA ILE A 12 17.69 -14.99 -15.00
C ILE A 12 18.69 -14.37 -14.03
N ASP A 13 19.98 -14.66 -14.24
CA ASP A 13 21.09 -14.14 -13.44
C ASP A 13 21.90 -13.16 -14.30
N ALA A 14 21.86 -11.87 -13.96
CA ALA A 14 22.48 -10.79 -14.70
C ALA A 14 23.29 -9.92 -13.73
N ALA A 15 24.52 -9.56 -14.12
CA ALA A 15 25.43 -8.81 -13.24
C ALA A 15 25.01 -7.34 -13.01
N ASP A 16 24.40 -6.71 -14.02
CA ASP A 16 24.13 -5.28 -14.01
C ASP A 16 22.63 -4.96 -13.90
N SER A 17 21.83 -5.41 -14.88
CA SER A 17 20.40 -5.04 -14.94
C SER A 17 19.57 -6.01 -15.79
N ILE A 18 18.26 -5.99 -15.52
CA ILE A 18 17.21 -6.61 -16.34
C ILE A 18 16.16 -5.52 -16.61
N THR A 19 15.83 -5.29 -17.88
CA THR A 19 14.83 -4.29 -18.30
C THR A 19 13.75 -4.96 -19.15
N ALA A 20 12.48 -4.66 -18.85
CA ALA A 20 11.34 -5.10 -19.63
C ALA A 20 10.54 -3.88 -20.12
N THR A 21 10.57 -3.62 -21.43
CA THR A 21 9.88 -2.49 -22.05
C THR A 21 8.71 -2.99 -22.88
N SER A 22 7.49 -2.66 -22.46
CA SER A 22 6.23 -3.00 -23.13
C SER A 22 5.16 -2.00 -22.71
N PRO A 23 4.13 -1.72 -23.53
CA PRO A 23 2.96 -0.97 -23.08
C PRO A 23 2.24 -1.63 -21.89
N VAL A 24 2.30 -2.96 -21.77
CA VAL A 24 1.67 -3.72 -20.69
C VAL A 24 2.57 -4.87 -20.25
N VAL A 25 2.71 -5.05 -18.94
CA VAL A 25 3.36 -6.20 -18.29
C VAL A 25 2.34 -6.82 -17.31
N ILE A 26 2.10 -8.13 -17.44
CA ILE A 26 1.16 -8.88 -16.59
C ILE A 26 1.92 -10.00 -15.90
N VAL A 27 1.80 -10.10 -14.59
CA VAL A 27 2.34 -11.22 -13.80
C VAL A 27 1.17 -11.92 -13.12
N ASN A 28 0.90 -13.16 -13.54
CA ASN A 28 -0.10 -14.02 -12.90
C ASN A 28 0.64 -15.01 -12.01
N ALA A 29 0.52 -14.86 -10.70
CA ALA A 29 1.09 -15.75 -9.70
C ALA A 29 0.02 -16.14 -8.69
N GLU A 30 -0.17 -17.44 -8.45
CA GLU A 30 -1.23 -17.96 -7.57
C GLU A 30 -0.88 -17.86 -6.08
N GLU A 31 0.41 -17.89 -5.75
CA GLU A 31 0.88 -17.86 -4.35
C GLU A 31 1.34 -16.46 -3.93
N ASN A 32 2.42 -15.94 -4.54
CA ASN A 32 2.98 -14.63 -4.21
C ASN A 32 3.95 -14.12 -5.28
N ILE A 33 4.24 -12.82 -5.23
CA ILE A 33 5.37 -12.17 -5.92
C ILE A 33 6.24 -11.55 -4.81
N ARG A 34 7.53 -11.88 -4.77
CA ARG A 34 8.47 -11.39 -3.76
C ARG A 34 9.56 -10.54 -4.38
N PHE A 35 9.64 -9.28 -3.96
CA PHE A 35 10.74 -8.37 -4.30
C PHE A 35 11.77 -8.35 -3.17
N VAL A 36 12.95 -8.91 -3.41
CA VAL A 36 14.08 -8.89 -2.45
C VAL A 36 15.05 -7.79 -2.88
N THR A 37 14.74 -6.56 -2.48
CA THR A 37 15.50 -5.36 -2.85
C THR A 37 15.37 -4.31 -1.73
N PRO A 38 16.36 -3.43 -1.54
CA PRO A 38 16.23 -2.28 -0.64
C PRO A 38 15.13 -1.29 -1.06
N SER A 39 14.78 -1.20 -2.35
CA SER A 39 13.81 -0.22 -2.85
C SER A 39 12.98 -0.77 -4.02
N VAL A 40 11.68 -0.47 -3.98
CA VAL A 40 10.72 -0.68 -5.06
C VAL A 40 10.08 0.68 -5.36
N ILE A 41 10.16 1.13 -6.61
CA ILE A 41 9.69 2.46 -7.02
C ILE A 41 8.59 2.29 -8.08
N CYS A 42 7.42 2.84 -7.81
CA CYS A 42 6.36 3.06 -8.79
C CYS A 42 6.37 4.53 -9.18
N SER A 43 6.41 4.86 -10.48
CA SER A 43 6.49 6.26 -10.94
C SER A 43 5.22 7.06 -10.68
N ASP A 44 4.07 6.38 -10.75
CA ASP A 44 2.75 7.00 -10.69
C ASP A 44 1.90 6.30 -9.61
N ASN A 45 0.86 5.57 -10.00
CA ASN A 45 -0.12 5.00 -9.07
C ASN A 45 0.19 3.54 -8.69
N LEU A 46 0.07 3.23 -7.40
CA LEU A 46 0.04 1.87 -6.87
C LEU A 46 -1.38 1.53 -6.39
N THR A 47 -2.03 0.56 -7.04
CA THR A 47 -3.33 0.02 -6.60
C THR A 47 -3.14 -1.35 -5.97
N CYS A 48 -3.70 -1.56 -4.79
CA CYS A 48 -3.74 -2.86 -4.12
C CYS A 48 -5.08 -3.04 -3.40
N ALA A 49 -5.47 -4.29 -3.14
CA ALA A 49 -6.70 -4.60 -2.39
C ALA A 49 -6.54 -4.36 -0.88
N THR A 50 -5.36 -4.69 -0.34
CA THR A 50 -4.99 -4.46 1.06
C THR A 50 -3.53 -4.03 1.14
N LEU A 51 -3.18 -3.26 2.18
CA LEU A 51 -1.83 -2.75 2.41
C LEU A 51 -1.40 -3.09 3.84
N ASN A 52 -0.20 -3.67 3.99
CA ASN A 52 0.44 -3.92 5.27
C ASN A 52 1.83 -3.26 5.29
N VAL A 53 2.07 -2.37 6.25
CA VAL A 53 3.34 -1.63 6.41
C VAL A 53 3.98 -2.06 7.73
N MET A 54 5.14 -2.72 7.66
CA MET A 54 5.76 -3.37 8.82
C MET A 54 6.66 -2.46 9.66
N GLN A 55 7.30 -1.46 9.05
CA GLN A 55 8.35 -0.66 9.70
C GLN A 55 8.11 0.85 9.51
N GLY A 56 6.85 1.26 9.45
CA GLY A 56 6.47 2.66 9.22
C GLY A 56 6.78 3.15 7.80
N GLY A 57 6.67 4.46 7.62
CA GLY A 57 6.89 5.14 6.34
C GLY A 57 6.42 6.59 6.40
N GLU A 58 6.57 7.30 5.29
CA GLU A 58 6.12 8.68 5.12
C GLU A 58 5.03 8.74 4.03
N MET A 59 4.04 9.60 4.25
CA MET A 59 2.98 9.89 3.28
C MET A 59 2.92 11.40 3.08
N SER A 60 2.87 11.84 1.83
CA SER A 60 2.75 13.26 1.47
C SER A 60 1.60 13.49 0.48
N GLY A 61 0.98 14.66 0.56
CA GLY A 61 -0.19 15.01 -0.25
C GLY A 61 -1.51 14.62 0.41
N SER A 62 -2.62 14.80 -0.30
CA SER A 62 -3.96 14.50 0.21
C SER A 62 -4.24 13.00 0.19
N ILE A 63 -4.52 12.42 1.36
CA ILE A 63 -4.97 11.03 1.50
C ILE A 63 -6.46 11.01 1.81
N LYS A 64 -7.24 10.35 0.95
CA LYS A 64 -8.68 10.15 1.15
C LYS A 64 -8.95 8.72 1.57
N HIS A 65 -9.41 8.54 2.81
CA HIS A 65 -9.90 7.26 3.33
C HIS A 65 -11.43 7.29 3.42
N THR A 66 -12.09 6.25 2.91
CA THR A 66 -13.55 6.09 2.96
C THR A 66 -13.92 4.61 2.95
N GLY A 67 -15.12 4.26 3.42
CA GLY A 67 -15.62 2.87 3.33
C GLY A 67 -15.03 1.92 4.37
N GLY A 68 -14.65 2.43 5.53
CA GLY A 68 -14.07 1.67 6.63
C GLY A 68 -13.66 2.57 7.80
N THR A 69 -12.87 2.03 8.73
CA THR A 69 -12.29 2.76 9.87
C THR A 69 -10.80 2.98 9.67
N PHE A 70 -10.31 4.20 9.86
CA PHE A 70 -8.88 4.47 9.95
C PHE A 70 -8.53 4.71 11.43
N SER A 71 -7.82 3.77 12.04
CA SER A 71 -7.41 3.86 13.44
C SER A 71 -5.90 3.88 13.62
N SER A 72 -5.46 4.53 14.70
CA SER A 72 -4.08 4.51 15.19
C SER A 72 -4.09 4.27 16.69
N ASN A 73 -3.44 3.19 17.13
CA ASN A 73 -3.41 2.77 18.55
C ASN A 73 -4.81 2.66 19.18
N GLY A 74 -5.81 2.20 18.42
CA GLY A 74 -7.20 2.05 18.88
C GLY A 74 -8.06 3.33 18.79
N VAL A 75 -7.49 4.47 18.42
CA VAL A 75 -8.24 5.72 18.20
C VAL A 75 -8.69 5.79 16.76
N VAL A 76 -10.00 5.86 16.52
CA VAL A 76 -10.61 5.98 15.18
C VAL A 76 -10.68 7.44 14.77
N ILE A 77 -10.04 7.80 13.66
CA ILE A 77 -9.79 9.21 13.34
C ILE A 77 -11.06 10.03 13.13
N ASP A 78 -12.10 9.43 12.54
CA ASP A 78 -13.37 10.07 12.19
C ASP A 78 -14.47 9.91 13.24
N ASP A 79 -14.21 9.19 14.34
CA ASP A 79 -15.20 8.92 15.41
C ASP A 79 -14.59 9.04 16.82
N HIS A 80 -13.44 9.71 16.98
CA HIS A 80 -12.82 9.86 18.29
C HIS A 80 -13.49 10.94 19.14
N ASP A 81 -13.52 10.71 20.45
CA ASP A 81 -13.94 11.68 21.44
C ASP A 81 -12.85 11.95 22.50
N HIS A 82 -13.10 12.96 23.33
CA HIS A 82 -12.22 13.33 24.43
C HIS A 82 -13.03 13.40 25.74
N GLY A 83 -12.63 12.61 26.73
CA GLY A 83 -13.20 12.64 28.08
C GLY A 83 -12.55 13.69 28.98
N GLY A 84 -13.18 13.96 30.14
CA GLY A 84 -12.59 14.81 31.20
C GLY A 84 -12.62 16.33 30.92
N VAL A 85 -13.26 16.76 29.84
CA VAL A 85 -13.51 18.16 29.51
C VAL A 85 -14.94 18.55 29.91
N GLU A 86 -15.11 19.70 30.56
CA GLU A 86 -16.45 20.24 30.86
C GLU A 86 -17.18 20.49 29.54
N ARG A 87 -18.31 19.80 29.34
CA ARG A 87 -19.13 19.98 28.14
C ARG A 87 -19.80 21.34 28.23
N GLY A 88 -19.34 22.31 27.46
CA GLY A 88 -20.09 23.54 27.23
C GLY A 88 -21.45 23.23 26.58
N GLY A 89 -22.41 24.15 26.70
CA GLY A 89 -23.72 24.03 26.02
C GLY A 89 -23.63 24.05 24.48
N SER A 90 -22.45 24.39 23.95
CA SER A 90 -22.11 24.30 22.53
C SER A 90 -21.45 22.97 22.26
N ARG A 91 -21.84 22.31 21.17
CA ARG A 91 -21.18 21.09 20.71
C ARG A 91 -19.70 21.40 20.47
N THR A 92 -18.82 20.74 21.22
CA THR A 92 -17.40 20.60 20.83
C THR A 92 -17.41 19.52 19.76
N ASP A 93 -17.90 19.86 18.56
CA ASP A 93 -18.01 18.94 17.42
C ASP A 93 -16.69 18.19 17.34
N GLY A 94 -16.72 16.86 17.47
CA GLY A 94 -15.56 16.00 17.26
C GLY A 94 -14.95 16.20 15.86
N PRO A 95 -14.02 15.33 15.44
CA PRO A 95 -13.46 15.42 14.10
C PRO A 95 -14.58 15.54 13.06
N ARG A 96 -14.53 16.59 12.24
CA ARG A 96 -15.24 16.62 10.98
C ARG A 96 -14.41 15.92 9.93
#